data_AF-A0A1V6EZB2-F1
#
_entry.id   AF-A0A1V6EZB2-F1
#
_cell.length_a   1.000
_cell.length_b   1.000
_cell.length_c   1.000
_cell.angle_alpha   90.00
_cell.angle_beta   90.00
_cell.angle_gamma   90.00
#
_symmetry.space_group_name_H-M   'P 1'
#
loop_
_entity.id
_entity.type
_entity.pdbx_description
1 polymer ?
#
loop_
_entity_poly.entity_id
_entity_poly.type
_entity_poly.pdbx_seq_one_letter_code
_entity_poly.pdbx_strand_id
1 'polypeptide(L)'
;MQSFTAINYLDPALKTIEIPLQTDKSPQENLYLYLKKYHKAKNGLQIITKNLAQTETDIENVKELIAKVEKGELPDIGKLPSKPTGRKIVHNAILADKLLKLKINDEFQIIIGRRAKENDYLTTQLARPYDYWFHCRIYHGSHIVLKCLKKTEPSPQLIELCCNLAAWFSKAKFSANVPVDYTQIRYVRKPRKSPPGLVTYTNFKSVYATPMSLKEVREKLS
;
A
#
# COMPACT_ATOMS: atom_id res chain seq x y z
N MET A 1 -34.91 18.52 -20.51
CA MET A 1 -35.01 17.62 -19.32
C MET A 1 -36.44 17.14 -19.27
N GLN A 2 -36.67 15.83 -19.30
CA GLN A 2 -38.01 15.29 -19.06
C GLN A 2 -38.20 15.09 -17.55
N SER A 3 -39.38 15.37 -17.04
CA SER A 3 -39.79 15.09 -15.66
C SER A 3 -41.02 14.19 -15.67
N PHE A 4 -41.17 13.38 -14.62
CA PHE A 4 -42.33 12.53 -14.40
C PHE A 4 -43.06 13.01 -13.16
N THR A 5 -44.34 13.31 -13.29
CA THR A 5 -45.21 13.70 -12.18
C THR A 5 -45.85 12.46 -11.56
N ALA A 6 -45.63 12.26 -10.26
CA ALA A 6 -46.18 11.14 -9.51
C ALA A 6 -46.90 11.64 -8.25
N ILE A 7 -47.92 10.92 -7.79
CA ILE A 7 -48.56 11.19 -6.50
C ILE A 7 -47.61 10.74 -5.38
N ASN A 8 -47.35 11.62 -4.40
CA ASN A 8 -46.55 11.28 -3.23
C ASN A 8 -47.42 10.62 -2.16
N TYR A 9 -47.40 9.30 -2.12
CA TYR A 9 -48.11 8.51 -1.11
C TYR A 9 -47.58 8.66 0.32
N LEU A 10 -46.44 9.32 0.52
CA LEU A 10 -45.88 9.60 1.85
C LEU A 10 -46.32 10.97 2.41
N ASP A 11 -47.01 11.80 1.62
CA ASP A 11 -47.58 13.07 2.05
C ASP A 11 -49.07 12.87 2.45
N PRO A 12 -49.49 13.25 3.67
CA PRO A 12 -50.89 13.17 4.08
C PRO A 12 -51.87 13.91 3.15
N ALA A 13 -51.40 14.94 2.44
CA ALA A 13 -52.18 15.72 1.49
C ALA A 13 -52.13 15.17 0.05
N LEU A 14 -51.48 14.02 -0.19
CA LEU A 14 -51.34 13.35 -1.50
C LEU A 14 -50.88 14.29 -2.63
N LYS A 15 -49.96 15.21 -2.30
CA LYS A 15 -49.42 16.16 -3.28
C LYS A 15 -48.66 15.42 -4.39
N THR A 16 -48.68 15.99 -5.59
CA THR A 16 -47.88 15.50 -6.71
C THR A 16 -46.43 15.98 -6.58
N ILE A 17 -45.49 15.09 -6.86
CA ILE A 17 -44.05 15.37 -6.92
C ILE A 17 -43.56 15.22 -8.35
N GLU A 18 -42.64 16.11 -8.74
CA GLU A 18 -41.95 16.02 -10.02
C GLU A 18 -40.59 15.34 -9.85
N ILE A 19 -40.37 14.23 -10.56
CA ILE A 19 -39.12 13.48 -10.52
C ILE A 19 -38.37 13.74 -11.84
N PRO A 20 -37.18 14.37 -11.81
CA PRO A 20 -36.42 14.60 -13.03
C PRO A 20 -35.88 13.29 -13.59
N LEU A 21 -36.00 13.08 -14.91
CA LEU A 21 -35.53 11.88 -15.59
C LEU A 21 -34.35 12.19 -16.51
N GLN A 22 -33.45 11.23 -16.62
CA GLN A 22 -32.38 11.25 -17.62
C GLN A 22 -32.93 10.67 -18.92
N THR A 23 -32.95 11.49 -19.99
CA THR A 23 -33.57 11.16 -21.29
C THR A 23 -32.79 10.11 -22.09
N ASP A 24 -31.52 9.91 -21.74
CA ASP A 24 -30.62 8.90 -22.29
C ASP A 24 -30.83 7.50 -21.71
N LYS A 25 -31.75 7.34 -20.73
CA LYS A 25 -31.91 6.11 -19.95
C LYS A 25 -33.34 5.63 -19.92
N SER A 26 -33.50 4.31 -19.82
CA SER A 26 -34.81 3.70 -19.68
C SER A 26 -35.47 4.08 -18.34
N PRO A 27 -36.81 3.97 -18.21
CA PRO A 27 -37.50 4.22 -16.94
C PRO A 27 -36.98 3.34 -15.79
N GLN A 28 -36.67 2.08 -16.07
CA GLN A 28 -36.10 1.15 -15.08
C GLN A 28 -34.70 1.58 -14.64
N GLU A 29 -33.85 2.01 -15.58
CA GLU A 29 -32.50 2.53 -15.27
C GLU A 29 -32.57 3.82 -14.44
N ASN A 30 -33.49 4.73 -14.75
CA ASN A 30 -33.73 5.93 -13.94
C ASN A 30 -34.12 5.56 -12.50
N LEU A 31 -34.99 4.57 -12.30
CA LEU A 31 -35.34 4.05 -10.97
C LEU A 31 -34.10 3.51 -10.23
N TYR A 32 -33.30 2.66 -10.87
CA TYR A 32 -32.09 2.11 -10.25
C TYR A 32 -31.07 3.18 -9.85
N LEU A 33 -30.96 4.28 -10.61
CA LEU A 33 -30.12 5.41 -10.24
C LEU A 33 -30.58 6.09 -8.95
N TYR A 34 -31.89 6.32 -8.82
CA TYR A 34 -32.45 6.91 -7.60
C TYR A 34 -32.29 5.97 -6.40
N LEU A 35 -32.52 4.67 -6.56
CA LEU A 35 -32.26 3.67 -5.52
C LEU A 35 -30.78 3.66 -5.11
N LYS A 36 -29.86 3.73 -6.07
CA LYS A 36 -28.41 3.79 -5.80
C LYS A 36 -28.04 5.06 -5.02
N LYS A 37 -28.60 6.21 -5.39
CA LYS A 37 -28.41 7.48 -4.65
C LYS A 37 -28.93 7.35 -3.22
N TYR A 38 -30.13 6.80 -3.04
CA TYR A 38 -30.72 6.55 -1.73
C TYR A 38 -29.85 5.65 -0.86
N HIS A 39 -29.44 4.47 -1.36
CA HIS A 39 -28.57 3.56 -0.59
C HIS A 39 -27.22 4.19 -0.24
N LYS A 40 -26.63 4.96 -1.17
CA LYS A 40 -25.39 5.70 -0.90
C LYS A 40 -25.59 6.72 0.22
N ALA A 41 -26.68 7.49 0.19
CA ALA A 41 -27.00 8.47 1.22
C ALA A 41 -27.28 7.80 2.58
N LYS A 42 -28.08 6.73 2.61
CA LYS A 42 -28.39 5.95 3.81
C LYS A 42 -27.15 5.37 4.48
N ASN A 43 -26.30 4.70 3.70
CA ASN A 43 -25.04 4.14 4.21
C ASN A 43 -24.07 5.25 4.63
N GLY A 44 -24.04 6.35 3.87
CA GLY A 44 -23.25 7.54 4.19
C GLY A 44 -23.64 8.13 5.55
N LEU A 45 -24.94 8.25 5.84
CA LEU A 45 -25.45 8.78 7.10
C LEU A 45 -24.94 7.95 8.29
N GLN A 46 -24.99 6.62 8.22
CA GLN A 46 -24.47 5.76 9.29
C GLN A 46 -22.95 5.93 9.54
N ILE A 47 -22.17 6.13 8.48
CA ILE A 47 -20.73 6.35 8.60
C ILE A 47 -20.45 7.74 9.17
N ILE A 48 -21.18 8.76 8.70
CA ILE A 48 -21.03 10.14 9.14
C ILE A 48 -21.38 10.27 10.62
N THR A 49 -22.49 9.69 11.08
CA THR A 49 -22.86 9.72 12.51
C THR A 49 -21.80 9.08 13.38
N LYS A 50 -21.27 7.92 12.97
CA LYS A 50 -20.16 7.27 13.68
C LYS A 50 -18.90 8.15 13.72
N ASN A 51 -18.54 8.76 12.61
CA ASN A 51 -17.36 9.63 12.53
C ASN A 51 -17.53 10.90 13.36
N LEU A 52 -18.74 11.46 13.41
CA LEU A 52 -19.07 12.65 14.18
C LEU A 52 -18.90 12.35 15.68
N ALA A 53 -19.50 11.26 16.16
CA ALA A 53 -19.33 10.80 17.55
C ALA A 53 -17.86 10.57 17.91
N GLN A 54 -17.08 9.89 17.03
CA GLN A 54 -15.65 9.71 17.26
C GLN A 54 -14.90 11.05 17.31
N THR A 55 -15.21 11.98 16.40
CA THR A 55 -14.54 13.28 16.34
C THR A 55 -14.84 14.13 17.58
N GLU A 56 -16.06 14.06 18.10
CA GLU A 56 -16.42 14.72 19.36
C GLU A 56 -15.62 14.17 20.53
N THR A 57 -15.51 12.84 20.65
CA THR A 57 -14.66 12.22 21.68
C THR A 57 -13.18 12.60 21.52
N ASP A 58 -12.69 12.68 20.28
CA ASP A 58 -11.31 13.08 20.01
C ASP A 58 -11.07 14.55 20.42
N ILE A 59 -12.03 15.45 20.18
CA ILE A 59 -11.97 16.85 20.60
C ILE A 59 -11.92 16.95 22.12
N GLU A 60 -12.76 16.20 22.83
CA GLU A 60 -12.79 16.19 24.30
C GLU A 60 -11.45 15.71 24.87
N ASN A 61 -10.91 14.61 24.35
CA ASN A 61 -9.58 14.10 24.73
C ASN A 61 -8.48 15.14 24.52
N VAL A 62 -8.49 15.85 23.38
CA VAL A 62 -7.49 16.90 23.10
C VAL A 62 -7.64 18.08 24.05
N LYS A 63 -8.87 18.50 24.38
CA LYS A 63 -9.12 19.57 25.37
C LYS A 63 -8.59 19.19 26.75
N GLU A 64 -8.81 17.96 27.20
CA GLU A 64 -8.26 17.48 28.47
C GLU A 64 -6.72 17.51 28.48
N LEU A 65 -6.09 17.11 27.37
CA LEU A 65 -4.63 17.14 27.25
C LEU A 65 -4.08 18.57 27.30
N ILE A 66 -4.74 19.52 26.62
CA ILE A 66 -4.37 20.94 26.68
C ILE A 66 -4.45 21.44 28.13
N ALA A 67 -5.54 21.13 28.84
CA ALA A 67 -5.71 21.54 30.24
C ALA A 67 -4.64 20.95 31.18
N LYS A 68 -4.15 19.73 30.91
CA LYS A 68 -3.04 19.12 31.67
C LYS A 68 -1.70 19.80 31.40
N VAL A 69 -1.42 20.11 30.13
CA VAL A 69 -0.21 20.84 29.73
C VAL A 69 -0.18 22.24 30.35
N GLU A 70 -1.31 22.96 30.33
CA GLU A 70 -1.42 24.29 30.95
C GLU A 70 -1.18 24.26 32.46
N LYS A 71 -1.50 23.14 33.13
CA LYS A 71 -1.20 22.91 34.55
C LYS A 71 0.24 22.48 34.83
N GLY A 72 1.09 22.35 33.81
CA GLY A 72 2.49 21.92 33.95
C GLY A 72 2.67 20.41 34.16
N GLU A 73 1.61 19.61 33.96
CA GLU A 73 1.71 18.15 33.98
C GLU A 73 2.23 17.66 32.61
N LEU A 74 3.14 16.69 32.61
CA LEU A 74 3.57 16.01 31.39
C LEU A 74 2.41 15.14 30.87
N PRO A 75 1.77 15.49 29.73
CA PRO A 75 0.70 14.69 29.19
C PRO A 75 1.24 13.35 28.66
N ASP A 76 0.52 12.25 28.92
CA ASP A 76 0.76 10.99 28.24
C ASP A 76 0.23 11.08 26.79
N ILE A 77 1.15 11.40 25.86
CA ILE A 77 0.89 11.56 24.43
C ILE A 77 0.51 10.21 23.76
N GLY A 78 0.59 9.09 24.47
CA GLY A 78 0.26 7.75 23.98
C GLY A 78 -1.20 7.57 23.55
N LYS A 79 -2.14 8.33 24.15
CA LYS A 79 -3.60 8.17 23.95
C LYS A 79 -4.19 8.99 22.81
N LEU A 80 -3.41 9.84 22.14
CA LEU A 80 -3.91 10.59 20.99
C LEU A 80 -4.29 9.64 19.83
N PRO A 81 -5.54 9.69 19.32
CA PRO A 81 -5.93 9.00 18.11
C PRO A 81 -5.20 9.68 16.94
N SER A 82 -4.03 9.16 16.60
CA SER A 82 -3.26 9.67 15.47
C SER A 82 -4.01 9.37 14.18
N LYS A 83 -4.63 10.39 13.57
CA LYS A 83 -4.81 10.38 12.11
C LYS A 83 -3.42 10.23 11.48
N PRO A 84 -3.18 9.19 10.67
CA PRO A 84 -1.87 8.56 10.54
C PRO A 84 -1.06 9.16 9.38
N THR A 85 -0.83 10.48 9.38
CA THR A 85 0.02 11.12 8.37
C THR A 85 1.42 11.37 8.93
N GLY A 86 1.54 12.05 10.08
CA GLY A 86 2.84 12.31 10.72
C GLY A 86 3.55 11.06 11.23
N ARG A 87 2.85 10.19 11.99
CA ARG A 87 3.42 8.92 12.49
C ARG A 87 3.89 7.99 11.37
N LYS A 88 3.20 7.97 10.21
CA LYS A 88 3.63 7.16 9.06
C LYS A 88 4.94 7.67 8.45
N ILE A 89 5.11 8.99 8.32
CA ILE A 89 6.35 9.56 7.77
C ILE A 89 7.53 9.23 8.68
N VAL A 90 7.39 9.42 9.99
CA VAL A 90 8.44 9.08 10.97
C VAL A 90 8.70 7.57 10.99
N HIS A 91 7.65 6.75 11.00
CA HIS A 91 7.78 5.29 10.98
C HIS A 91 8.44 4.78 9.70
N ASN A 92 8.10 5.36 8.55
CA ASN A 92 8.69 5.04 7.26
C ASN A 92 10.15 5.47 7.18
N ALA A 93 10.52 6.62 7.75
CA ALA A 93 11.91 7.06 7.84
C ALA A 93 12.74 6.09 8.71
N ILE A 94 12.21 5.67 9.86
CA ILE A 94 12.85 4.67 10.74
C ILE A 94 12.96 3.32 10.03
N LEU A 95 11.93 2.89 9.29
CA LEU A 95 11.96 1.68 8.49
C LEU A 95 13.01 1.77 7.37
N ALA A 96 13.05 2.88 6.65
CA ALA A 96 14.00 3.12 5.57
C ALA A 96 15.45 3.11 6.06
N ASP A 97 15.70 3.59 7.28
CA ASP A 97 17.03 3.59 7.89
C ASP A 97 17.48 2.17 8.30
N LYS A 98 16.54 1.34 8.77
CA LYS A 98 16.80 -0.05 9.17
C LYS A 98 16.96 -1.05 8.01
N LEU A 99 16.62 -0.64 6.78
CA LEU A 99 16.77 -1.51 5.61
C LEU A 99 18.25 -1.75 5.29
N LEU A 100 18.57 -2.99 4.96
CA LEU A 100 19.90 -3.35 4.51
C LEU A 100 20.11 -2.82 3.08
N LYS A 101 21.11 -1.97 2.89
CA LYS A 101 21.43 -1.32 1.62
C LYS A 101 22.86 -1.63 1.21
N LEU A 102 23.05 -1.96 -0.06
CA LEU A 102 24.35 -2.13 -0.69
C LEU A 102 24.43 -1.17 -1.88
N LYS A 103 25.25 -0.12 -1.77
CA LYS A 103 25.54 0.77 -2.89
C LYS A 103 26.59 0.10 -3.78
N ILE A 104 26.31 0.04 -5.08
CA ILE A 104 27.22 -0.58 -6.06
C ILE A 104 28.04 0.51 -6.72
N ASN A 105 27.36 1.45 -7.37
CA ASN A 105 27.93 2.60 -8.04
C ASN A 105 26.93 3.77 -7.96
N ASP A 106 27.15 4.84 -8.72
CA ASP A 106 26.24 5.99 -8.74
C ASP A 106 24.94 5.73 -9.54
N GLU A 107 24.82 4.56 -10.14
CA GLU A 107 23.66 4.17 -10.95
C GLU A 107 22.77 3.15 -10.27
N PHE A 108 23.34 2.29 -9.43
CA PHE A 108 22.67 1.12 -8.87
C PHE A 108 22.86 1.00 -7.36
N GLN A 109 21.76 0.63 -6.69
CA GLN A 109 21.73 0.30 -5.27
C GLN A 109 20.83 -0.90 -5.02
N ILE A 110 21.32 -1.90 -4.31
CA ILE A 110 20.51 -3.04 -3.87
C ILE A 110 19.95 -2.74 -2.48
N ILE A 111 18.66 -2.99 -2.28
CA ILE A 111 17.98 -2.87 -1.00
C ILE A 111 17.26 -4.18 -0.69
N ILE A 112 17.42 -4.66 0.55
CA ILE A 112 16.92 -5.96 1.00
C ILE A 112 15.96 -5.75 2.17
N GLY A 113 14.71 -6.20 1.99
CA GLY A 113 13.73 -6.29 3.08
C GLY A 113 13.81 -7.65 3.75
N ARG A 114 14.14 -7.72 5.04
CA ARG A 114 14.30 -9.00 5.77
C ARG A 114 13.05 -9.43 6.52
N ARG A 115 12.10 -8.51 6.69
CA ARG A 115 10.87 -8.72 7.47
C ARG A 115 9.66 -8.41 6.59
N ALA A 116 8.51 -9.02 6.89
CA ALA A 116 7.27 -8.79 6.14
C ALA A 116 6.88 -7.29 6.02
N LYS A 117 7.06 -6.51 7.10
CA LYS A 117 6.81 -5.05 7.10
C LYS A 117 7.82 -4.28 6.24
N GLU A 118 9.10 -4.70 6.27
CA GLU A 118 10.16 -4.12 5.44
C GLU A 118 9.91 -4.42 3.96
N ASN A 119 9.54 -5.66 3.63
CA ASN A 119 9.16 -6.09 2.28
C ASN A 119 8.02 -5.25 1.73
N ASP A 120 6.99 -5.02 2.55
CA ASP A 120 5.83 -4.22 2.19
C ASP A 120 6.21 -2.76 1.90
N TYR A 121 6.99 -2.15 2.80
CA TYR A 121 7.47 -0.79 2.62
C TYR A 121 8.39 -0.67 1.39
N LEU A 122 9.28 -1.64 1.21
CA LEU A 122 10.24 -1.69 0.12
C LEU A 122 9.52 -1.71 -1.24
N THR A 123 8.54 -2.59 -1.43
CA THR A 123 7.87 -2.75 -2.73
C THR A 123 6.79 -1.71 -3.01
N THR A 124 6.11 -1.22 -1.97
CA THR A 124 4.94 -0.34 -2.18
C THR A 124 5.25 1.15 -2.03
N GLN A 125 6.31 1.54 -1.33
CA GLN A 125 6.58 2.94 -1.00
C GLN A 125 7.99 3.40 -1.39
N LEU A 126 9.02 2.57 -1.17
CA LEU A 126 10.40 2.99 -1.40
C LEU A 126 10.87 2.82 -2.85
N ALA A 127 10.45 1.73 -3.49
CA ALA A 127 10.85 1.41 -4.86
C ALA A 127 10.08 2.25 -5.89
N ARG A 128 10.75 2.58 -6.99
CA ARG A 128 10.18 3.31 -8.12
C ARG A 128 9.68 2.33 -9.18
N PRO A 129 8.74 2.71 -10.06
CA PRO A 129 8.12 1.79 -11.02
C PRO A 129 9.09 1.08 -11.98
N TYR A 130 10.24 1.69 -12.25
CA TYR A 130 11.28 1.17 -13.15
C TYR A 130 12.38 0.37 -12.41
N ASP A 131 12.36 0.33 -11.08
CA ASP A 131 13.29 -0.49 -10.29
C ASP A 131 12.93 -1.98 -10.46
N TYR A 132 13.92 -2.86 -10.30
CA TYR A 132 13.73 -4.30 -10.43
C TYR A 132 13.50 -4.94 -9.06
N TRP A 133 12.52 -5.83 -8.99
CA TRP A 133 12.14 -6.62 -7.83
C TRP A 133 12.48 -8.08 -8.05
N PHE A 134 12.96 -8.75 -7.00
CA PHE A 134 13.37 -10.14 -7.00
C PHE A 134 12.79 -10.86 -5.78
N HIS A 135 12.30 -12.08 -5.99
CA HIS A 135 11.84 -12.97 -4.92
C HIS A 135 11.90 -14.43 -5.36
N CYS A 136 12.08 -15.32 -4.38
CA CYS A 136 12.12 -16.74 -4.63
C CYS A 136 10.70 -17.28 -4.93
N ARG A 137 10.52 -18.01 -6.03
CA ARG A 137 9.17 -18.39 -6.51
C ARG A 137 8.41 -19.31 -5.56
N ILE A 138 9.11 -20.26 -4.94
CA ILE A 138 8.51 -21.35 -4.16
C ILE A 138 8.66 -21.08 -2.66
N TYR A 139 9.74 -20.41 -2.28
CA TYR A 139 10.14 -20.28 -0.88
C TYR A 139 9.73 -18.93 -0.32
N HIS A 140 9.40 -18.95 0.96
CA HIS A 140 9.26 -17.71 1.72
C HIS A 140 10.63 -17.05 1.81
N GLY A 141 10.71 -15.79 1.42
CA GLY A 141 11.98 -15.08 1.37
C GLY A 141 11.85 -13.57 1.51
N SER A 142 13.01 -12.94 1.44
CA SER A 142 13.15 -11.50 1.46
C SER A 142 12.82 -10.91 0.09
N HIS A 143 12.23 -9.71 0.07
CA HIS A 143 12.12 -8.95 -1.17
C HIS A 143 13.44 -8.22 -1.39
N ILE A 144 13.99 -8.37 -2.59
CA ILE A 144 15.16 -7.60 -3.02
C ILE A 144 14.72 -6.62 -4.10
N VAL A 145 15.19 -5.38 -3.98
CA VAL A 145 14.97 -4.36 -5.00
C VAL A 145 16.32 -3.82 -5.45
N LEU A 146 16.55 -3.87 -6.76
CA LEU A 146 17.63 -3.16 -7.42
C LEU A 146 17.10 -1.81 -7.90
N LYS A 147 17.57 -0.74 -7.25
CA LYS A 147 17.22 0.63 -7.62
C LYS A 147 18.09 1.13 -8.76
N CYS A 148 17.44 1.60 -9.82
CA CYS A 148 18.11 2.21 -10.98
C CYS A 148 18.12 3.73 -10.82
N LEU A 149 19.08 4.29 -10.10
CA LEU A 149 19.14 5.70 -9.71
C LEU A 149 19.08 6.64 -10.92
N LYS A 150 19.70 6.27 -12.05
CA LYS A 150 19.71 7.02 -13.31
C LYS A 150 18.76 6.47 -14.39
N LYS A 151 17.84 5.57 -14.05
CA LYS A 151 16.97 4.84 -15.00
C LYS A 151 17.73 4.06 -16.08
N THR A 152 18.96 3.67 -15.79
CA THR A 152 19.77 2.79 -16.63
C THR A 152 19.35 1.34 -16.47
N GLU A 153 19.43 0.56 -17.55
CA GLU A 153 19.15 -0.88 -17.48
C GLU A 153 20.31 -1.61 -16.80
N PRO A 154 20.03 -2.52 -15.85
CA PRO A 154 21.08 -3.26 -15.17
C PRO A 154 21.70 -4.31 -16.09
N SER A 155 23.01 -4.56 -15.92
CA SER A 155 23.69 -5.62 -16.65
C SER A 155 23.14 -7.01 -16.26
N PRO A 156 23.24 -8.02 -17.15
CA PRO A 156 22.83 -9.38 -16.84
C PRO A 156 23.53 -9.95 -15.59
N GLN A 157 24.81 -9.63 -15.40
CA GLN A 157 25.60 -10.02 -14.24
C GLN A 157 25.02 -9.44 -12.94
N LEU A 158 24.56 -8.19 -12.98
CA LEU A 158 23.97 -7.54 -11.81
C LEU A 158 22.59 -8.13 -11.45
N ILE A 159 21.80 -8.47 -12.47
CA ILE A 159 20.54 -9.22 -12.29
C ILE A 159 20.82 -10.56 -11.60
N GLU A 160 21.82 -11.30 -12.08
CA GLU A 160 22.21 -12.59 -11.51
C GLU A 160 22.63 -12.47 -10.04
N LEU A 161 23.44 -11.47 -9.69
CA LEU A 161 23.83 -11.19 -8.30
C LEU A 161 22.61 -10.92 -7.41
N CYS A 162 21.62 -10.16 -7.91
CA CYS A 162 20.38 -9.93 -7.17
C CYS A 162 19.57 -11.22 -6.97
N CYS A 163 19.53 -12.09 -7.98
CA CYS A 163 18.89 -13.41 -7.85
C CYS A 163 19.60 -14.29 -6.82
N ASN A 164 20.93 -14.33 -6.82
CA ASN A 164 21.73 -15.09 -5.86
C ASN A 164 21.50 -14.60 -4.42
N LEU A 165 21.39 -13.28 -4.21
CA LEU A 165 20.99 -12.72 -2.91
C LEU A 165 19.56 -13.12 -2.52
N ALA A 166 18.62 -13.12 -3.46
CA ALA A 166 17.23 -13.46 -3.16
C ALA A 166 17.10 -14.92 -2.72
N ALA A 167 17.89 -15.81 -3.34
CA ALA A 167 18.02 -17.20 -2.92
C ALA A 167 18.65 -17.32 -1.52
N TRP A 168 19.72 -16.57 -1.23
CA TRP A 168 20.38 -16.56 0.09
C TRP A 168 19.47 -16.08 1.24
N PHE A 169 18.66 -15.06 1.00
CA PHE A 169 17.71 -14.52 1.98
C PHE A 169 16.33 -15.20 1.95
N SER A 170 16.27 -16.43 1.43
CA SER A 170 15.09 -17.29 1.44
C SER A 170 15.30 -18.52 2.31
N LYS A 171 14.24 -19.32 2.48
CA LYS A 171 14.36 -20.65 3.10
C LYS A 171 15.26 -21.63 2.31
N ALA A 172 15.55 -21.34 1.04
CA ALA A 172 16.40 -22.18 0.17
C ALA A 172 17.89 -21.79 0.23
N LYS A 173 18.33 -21.12 1.29
CA LYS A 173 19.72 -20.67 1.48
C LYS A 173 20.78 -21.76 1.31
N PHE A 174 20.47 -22.99 1.71
CA PHE A 174 21.39 -24.14 1.62
C PHE A 174 21.14 -25.02 0.40
N SER A 175 20.26 -24.60 -0.51
CA SER A 175 19.95 -25.32 -1.74
C SER A 175 20.77 -24.78 -2.90
N ALA A 176 21.09 -25.62 -3.88
CA ALA A 176 21.60 -25.18 -5.16
C ALA A 176 20.44 -25.05 -6.17
N ASN A 177 20.62 -24.23 -7.21
CA ASN A 177 19.68 -24.12 -8.33
C ASN A 177 18.27 -23.65 -7.92
N VAL A 178 18.20 -22.57 -7.14
CA VAL A 178 16.95 -22.04 -6.57
C VAL A 178 16.23 -21.16 -7.61
N PRO A 179 14.95 -21.40 -7.92
CA PRO A 179 14.20 -20.58 -8.86
C PRO A 179 13.86 -19.21 -8.25
N VAL A 180 14.35 -18.16 -8.88
CA VAL A 180 14.09 -16.77 -8.50
C VAL A 180 13.37 -16.07 -9.63
N ASP A 181 12.25 -15.44 -9.29
CA ASP A 181 11.50 -14.58 -10.20
C ASP A 181 11.95 -13.14 -10.03
N TYR A 182 12.06 -12.44 -11.16
CA TYR A 182 12.28 -11.01 -11.16
C TYR A 182 11.41 -10.30 -12.18
N THR A 183 11.02 -9.08 -11.85
CA THR A 183 10.27 -8.18 -12.73
C THR A 183 10.47 -6.74 -12.28
N GLN A 184 9.99 -5.78 -13.07
CA GLN A 184 9.99 -4.39 -12.64
C GLN A 184 8.85 -4.13 -11.65
N ILE A 185 9.06 -3.20 -10.72
CA ILE A 185 8.12 -2.87 -9.64
C ILE A 185 6.74 -2.44 -10.17
N ARG A 186 6.66 -1.83 -11.36
CA ARG A 186 5.37 -1.51 -12.01
C ARG A 186 4.43 -2.71 -12.22
N TYR A 187 5.00 -3.91 -12.31
CA TYR A 187 4.26 -5.16 -12.47
C TYR A 187 4.00 -5.88 -11.14
N VAL A 188 4.50 -5.33 -10.03
CA VAL A 188 4.27 -5.84 -8.67
C VAL A 188 3.15 -5.04 -8.03
N ARG A 189 2.13 -5.73 -7.49
CA ARG A 189 0.98 -5.13 -6.85
C ARG A 189 0.68 -5.80 -5.51
N LYS A 190 0.24 -4.99 -4.56
CA LYS A 190 -0.29 -5.48 -3.28
C LYS A 190 -1.82 -5.57 -3.35
N PRO A 191 -2.43 -6.75 -3.15
CA PRO A 191 -3.88 -6.87 -3.04
C PRO A 191 -4.44 -6.03 -1.89
N ARG A 192 -5.66 -5.48 -2.05
CA ARG A 192 -6.26 -4.67 -0.97
C ARG A 192 -6.50 -5.53 0.26
N LYS A 193 -6.14 -5.00 1.43
CA LYS A 193 -6.28 -5.65 2.75
C LYS A 193 -5.45 -6.95 2.91
N SER A 194 -4.44 -7.19 2.06
CA SER A 194 -3.53 -8.31 2.26
C SER A 194 -2.57 -8.08 3.45
N PRO A 195 -2.08 -9.17 4.08
CA PRO A 195 -1.02 -9.07 5.07
C PRO A 195 0.26 -8.43 4.47
N PRO A 196 1.11 -7.81 5.32
CA PRO A 196 2.35 -7.19 4.86
C PRO A 196 3.27 -8.22 4.20
N GLY A 197 3.94 -7.82 3.13
CA GLY A 197 4.84 -8.68 2.36
C GLY A 197 4.14 -9.54 1.31
N LEU A 198 2.80 -9.69 1.35
CA LEU A 198 2.08 -10.39 0.29
C LEU A 198 1.95 -9.50 -0.95
N VAL A 199 2.53 -9.95 -2.05
CA VAL A 199 2.49 -9.29 -3.36
C VAL A 199 2.06 -10.27 -4.46
N THR A 200 1.39 -9.73 -5.47
CA THR A 200 1.08 -10.40 -6.73
C THR A 200 1.88 -9.72 -7.83
N TYR A 201 2.43 -10.48 -8.77
CA TYR A 201 3.26 -9.92 -9.83
C TYR A 201 2.96 -10.57 -11.18
N THR A 202 3.18 -9.82 -12.25
CA THR A 202 3.01 -10.26 -13.64
C THR A 202 4.27 -9.94 -14.45
N ASN A 203 4.33 -10.44 -15.69
CA ASN A 203 5.42 -10.16 -16.63
C ASN A 203 6.83 -10.36 -16.02
N PHE A 204 7.02 -11.52 -15.39
CA PHE A 204 8.26 -11.87 -14.71
C PHE A 204 9.11 -12.80 -15.56
N LYS A 205 10.40 -12.82 -15.25
CA LYS A 205 11.37 -13.78 -15.77
C LYS A 205 11.88 -14.62 -14.60
N SER A 206 12.13 -15.90 -14.84
CA SER A 206 12.68 -16.81 -13.83
C SER A 206 14.13 -17.14 -14.18
N VAL A 207 15.00 -17.11 -13.19
CA VAL A 207 16.41 -17.50 -13.28
C VAL A 207 16.70 -18.48 -12.16
N TYR A 208 17.46 -19.53 -12.46
CA TYR A 208 17.97 -20.41 -11.43
C TYR A 208 19.25 -19.83 -10.85
N ALA A 209 19.25 -19.61 -9.54
CA ALA A 209 20.28 -18.91 -8.82
C ALA A 209 20.93 -19.83 -7.78
N THR A 210 22.21 -19.58 -7.50
CA THR A 210 22.92 -20.24 -6.40
C THR A 210 23.05 -19.25 -5.25
N PRO A 211 22.56 -19.57 -4.04
CA PRO A 211 22.64 -18.67 -2.89
C PRO A 211 24.05 -18.15 -2.68
N MET A 212 24.18 -16.82 -2.63
CA MET A 212 25.46 -16.13 -2.41
C MET A 212 25.34 -15.16 -1.25
N SER A 213 26.33 -15.17 -0.35
CA SER A 213 26.29 -14.30 0.82
C SER A 213 26.51 -12.83 0.44
N LEU A 214 26.05 -11.90 1.28
CA LEU A 214 26.26 -10.46 1.04
C LEU A 214 27.75 -10.10 0.93
N LYS A 215 28.63 -10.84 1.63
CA LYS A 215 30.08 -10.65 1.59
C LYS A 215 30.64 -11.04 0.22
N GLU A 216 30.29 -12.22 -0.27
CA GLU A 216 30.71 -12.72 -1.59
C GLU A 216 30.21 -11.80 -2.72
N VAL A 217 28.98 -11.32 -2.64
CA VAL A 217 28.44 -10.37 -3.63
C VAL A 217 29.21 -9.06 -3.61
N ARG A 218 29.61 -8.57 -2.43
CA ARG A 218 30.43 -7.36 -2.31
C ARG A 218 31.83 -7.55 -2.90
N GLU A 219 32.43 -8.72 -2.71
CA GLU A 219 33.72 -9.07 -3.31
C GLU A 219 33.65 -9.14 -4.84
N LYS A 220 32.57 -9.66 -5.42
CA LYS A 220 32.36 -9.68 -6.88
C LYS A 220 32.05 -8.32 -7.50
N LEU A 221 31.63 -7.34 -6.70
CA LEU A 221 31.29 -5.99 -7.14
C LEU A 221 32.43 -4.98 -6.92
N SER A 222 33.48 -5.39 -6.19
CA SER A 222 34.70 -4.60 -5.97
C SER A 222 35.68 -4.83 -7.11
#